data_AF-A0A073K3U7-F1
#
_entry.id   AF-A0A073K3U7-F1
#
_cell.length_a   1.000
_cell.length_b   1.000
_cell.length_c   1.000
_cell.angle_alpha   90.00
_cell.angle_beta   90.00
_cell.angle_gamma   90.00
#
_symmetry.space_group_name_H-M   'P 1'
#
loop_
_entity.id
_entity.type
_entity.pdbx_description
1 polymer ?
#
loop_
_entity_poly.entity_id
_entity_poly.type
_entity_poly.pdbx_seq_one_letter_code
_entity_poly.pdbx_strand_id
1 'polypeptide(L)'
;MEKYNLVNQNNCKKPNYKIDDKEIYFDIYVSPDKEVCIVGSLDNNYICWASITILDESDLIVTIIDYLLKRKPVMVSSIYFALGFRYEEVMKWHKFRISKKLYNDGEYRYYSQATPAYLGDNEMYLAKYISGEINSFYYSELSKCKYRLMDNYYFKILEGYKKLLIQKENYEYYYEMKPLISLLKSESYLKLCPNEEIRNIYLDCMKECSNLYNRYMSSVR
;
A
#
# COMPACT_ATOMS: atom_id res chain seq x y z
N MET A 1 23.28 -2.87 4.53
CA MET A 1 21.82 -2.76 4.32
C MET A 1 21.16 -1.80 5.28
N GLU A 2 21.46 -1.84 6.59
CA GLU A 2 20.84 -0.95 7.61
C GLU A 2 20.83 0.54 7.26
N LYS A 3 21.80 1.05 6.48
CA LYS A 3 21.80 2.46 6.01
C LYS A 3 20.55 2.87 5.20
N TYR A 4 19.83 1.92 4.62
CA TYR A 4 18.58 2.16 3.87
C TYR A 4 17.34 2.06 4.76
N ASN A 5 17.48 1.53 5.97
CA ASN A 5 16.36 1.40 6.91
C ASN A 5 16.09 2.76 7.57
N LEU A 6 14.87 3.25 7.39
CA LEU A 6 14.40 4.44 8.06
C LEU A 6 14.03 4.17 9.53
N VAL A 7 13.86 2.91 9.93
CA VAL A 7 13.75 2.52 11.35
C VAL A 7 15.14 2.57 11.98
N ASN A 8 15.32 3.44 12.97
CA ASN A 8 16.60 3.68 13.63
C ASN A 8 16.42 3.97 15.13
N GLN A 9 17.52 4.16 15.86
CA GLN A 9 17.51 4.36 17.31
C GLN A 9 16.70 5.58 17.78
N ASN A 10 16.54 6.60 16.93
CA ASN A 10 15.81 7.83 17.29
C ASN A 10 14.29 7.68 17.14
N ASN A 11 13.83 6.73 16.34
CA ASN A 11 12.41 6.54 16.07
C ASN A 11 11.90 5.13 16.43
N CYS A 12 12.73 4.32 17.08
CA CYS A 12 12.33 3.00 17.54
C CYS A 12 11.33 3.07 18.69
N LYS A 13 10.56 1.99 18.83
CA LYS A 13 9.56 1.83 19.88
C LYS A 13 9.76 0.51 20.60
N LYS A 14 9.54 0.53 21.92
CA LYS A 14 9.36 -0.69 22.69
C LYS A 14 7.94 -1.23 22.45
N PRO A 15 7.78 -2.48 21.99
CA PRO A 15 6.47 -3.09 21.86
C PRO A 15 5.73 -3.14 23.20
N ASN A 16 4.42 -2.92 23.18
CA ASN A 16 3.57 -3.10 24.37
C ASN A 16 3.02 -4.54 24.51
N TYR A 17 3.32 -5.41 23.55
CA TYR A 17 3.03 -6.85 23.57
C TYR A 17 4.13 -7.63 22.83
N LYS A 18 4.16 -8.95 22.99
CA LYS A 18 5.14 -9.83 22.35
C LYS A 18 4.95 -9.86 20.83
N ILE A 19 6.01 -9.61 20.08
CA ILE A 19 6.00 -9.60 18.60
C ILE A 19 7.02 -10.56 17.97
N ASP A 20 7.80 -11.24 18.78
CA ASP A 20 8.97 -12.03 18.34
C ASP A 20 8.60 -13.24 17.47
N ASP A 21 7.37 -13.72 17.59
CA ASP A 21 6.84 -14.88 16.86
C ASP A 21 6.11 -14.48 15.57
N LYS A 22 6.07 -13.17 15.23
CA LYS A 22 5.34 -12.70 14.04
C LYS A 22 6.20 -12.77 12.79
N GLU A 23 5.63 -13.33 11.74
CA GLU A 23 6.26 -13.35 10.43
C GLU A 23 6.15 -11.97 9.75
N ILE A 24 7.18 -11.62 8.97
CA ILE A 24 7.20 -10.39 8.19
C ILE A 24 6.29 -10.55 6.97
N TYR A 25 5.42 -9.56 6.77
CA TYR A 25 4.78 -9.29 5.49
C TYR A 25 5.27 -7.96 4.93
N PHE A 26 5.17 -7.81 3.61
CA PHE A 26 5.61 -6.61 2.91
C PHE A 26 4.40 -5.79 2.48
N ASP A 27 4.35 -4.54 2.93
CA ASP A 27 3.49 -3.52 2.35
C ASP A 27 4.34 -2.70 1.36
N ILE A 28 3.98 -2.78 0.08
CA ILE A 28 4.68 -2.06 -0.99
C ILE A 28 3.82 -0.90 -1.45
N TYR A 29 4.41 0.30 -1.47
CA TYR A 29 3.79 1.52 -1.97
C TYR A 29 4.55 2.00 -3.20
N VAL A 30 3.83 2.35 -4.26
CA VAL A 30 4.41 2.85 -5.51
C VAL A 30 3.80 4.19 -5.90
N SER A 31 4.66 5.16 -6.23
CA SER A 31 4.27 6.51 -6.63
C SER A 31 4.07 6.63 -8.15
N PRO A 32 3.37 7.65 -8.67
CA PRO A 32 3.32 7.96 -10.10
C PRO A 32 4.72 8.09 -10.72
N ASP A 33 5.63 8.71 -9.97
CA ASP A 33 7.01 9.02 -10.37
C ASP A 33 7.98 7.85 -10.17
N LYS A 34 7.45 6.62 -10.04
CA LYS A 34 8.20 5.38 -9.87
C LYS A 34 8.99 5.28 -8.57
N GLU A 35 8.74 6.10 -7.56
CA GLU A 35 9.28 5.82 -6.23
C GLU A 35 8.59 4.58 -5.65
N VAL A 36 9.36 3.79 -4.89
CA VAL A 36 8.91 2.58 -4.23
C VAL A 36 9.26 2.67 -2.75
N CYS A 37 8.25 2.60 -1.88
CA CYS A 37 8.45 2.43 -0.46
C CYS A 37 8.18 0.96 -0.08
N ILE A 38 9.20 0.30 0.46
CA ILE A 38 9.14 -1.08 0.95
C ILE A 38 9.01 -1.03 2.46
N VAL A 39 7.92 -1.57 2.99
CA VAL A 39 7.69 -1.66 4.44
C VAL A 39 7.64 -3.13 4.85
N GLY A 40 8.59 -3.53 5.69
CA GLY A 40 8.58 -4.82 6.36
C GLY A 40 7.80 -4.72 7.67
N SER A 41 6.60 -5.29 7.68
CA SER A 41 5.64 -5.17 8.77
C SER A 41 5.49 -6.49 9.54
N LEU A 42 5.35 -6.40 10.86
CA LEU A 42 5.08 -7.55 11.73
C LEU A 42 3.59 -7.65 12.07
N ASP A 43 2.92 -6.50 12.19
CA ASP A 43 1.47 -6.39 12.32
C ASP A 43 1.00 -4.98 11.92
N ASN A 44 -0.19 -4.57 12.35
CA ASN A 44 -0.76 -3.27 12.02
C ASN A 44 -0.10 -2.08 12.75
N ASN A 45 0.64 -2.34 13.83
CA ASN A 45 1.23 -1.31 14.70
C ASN A 45 2.75 -1.24 14.56
N TYR A 46 3.39 -2.37 14.26
CA TYR A 46 4.83 -2.52 14.27
C TYR A 46 5.40 -2.90 12.91
N ILE A 47 6.40 -2.12 12.50
CA ILE A 47 7.24 -2.38 11.33
C ILE A 47 8.69 -2.55 11.80
N CYS A 48 9.43 -3.40 11.13
CA CYS A 48 10.87 -3.58 11.34
C CYS A 48 11.72 -2.91 10.27
N TRP A 49 11.09 -2.49 9.17
CA TRP A 49 11.76 -1.88 8.05
C TRP A 49 10.88 -0.89 7.32
N ALA A 50 11.46 0.24 6.92
CA ALA A 50 10.93 1.10 5.88
C ALA A 50 12.10 1.64 5.05
N SER A 51 11.98 1.62 3.73
CA SER A 51 12.98 2.20 2.82
C SER A 51 12.30 2.74 1.58
N ILE A 52 12.81 3.87 1.06
CA ILE A 52 12.36 4.45 -0.21
C ILE A 52 13.49 4.32 -1.22
N THR A 53 13.16 3.85 -2.41
CA THR A 53 14.03 3.67 -3.59
C THR A 53 13.21 4.00 -4.84
N ILE A 54 13.75 3.79 -6.04
CA ILE A 54 13.03 3.93 -7.30
C ILE A 54 12.82 2.57 -7.95
N LEU A 55 11.74 2.42 -8.72
CA LEU A 55 11.32 1.16 -9.33
C LEU A 55 12.39 0.54 -10.23
N ASP A 56 13.15 1.40 -10.90
CA ASP A 56 14.19 1.00 -11.86
C ASP A 56 15.47 0.49 -11.14
N GLU A 57 15.63 0.71 -9.83
CA GLU A 57 16.71 0.14 -9.00
C GLU A 57 16.41 -1.31 -8.56
N SER A 58 16.11 -2.19 -9.53
CA SER A 58 15.69 -3.58 -9.25
C SER A 58 16.71 -4.35 -8.39
N ASP A 59 18.01 -4.18 -8.63
CA ASP A 59 19.06 -4.85 -7.84
C ASP A 59 19.04 -4.41 -6.36
N LEU A 60 18.79 -3.13 -6.09
CA LEU A 60 18.66 -2.64 -4.72
C LEU A 60 17.41 -3.19 -4.06
N ILE A 61 16.29 -3.22 -4.77
CA ILE A 61 15.03 -3.81 -4.28
C ILE A 61 15.23 -5.29 -3.93
N VAL A 62 15.84 -6.08 -4.83
CA VAL A 62 16.17 -7.49 -4.59
C VAL A 62 17.03 -7.63 -3.34
N THR A 63 18.05 -6.79 -3.21
CA THR A 63 18.97 -6.87 -2.07
C THR A 63 18.29 -6.51 -0.75
N ILE A 64 17.39 -5.52 -0.74
CA ILE A 64 16.59 -5.16 0.45
C ILE A 64 15.66 -6.31 0.83
N ILE A 65 14.93 -6.89 -0.13
CA ILE A 65 13.99 -7.97 0.14
C ILE A 65 14.74 -9.23 0.63
N ASP A 66 15.83 -9.61 -0.03
CA ASP A 66 16.66 -10.74 0.38
C ASP A 66 17.19 -10.57 1.81
N TYR A 67 17.62 -9.36 2.15
CA TYR A 67 18.04 -9.02 3.51
C TYR A 67 16.93 -9.22 4.54
N LEU A 68 15.70 -8.79 4.22
CA LEU A 68 14.54 -8.90 5.11
C LEU A 68 14.03 -10.33 5.26
N LEU A 69 14.12 -11.15 4.22
CA LEU A 69 13.72 -12.55 4.26
C LEU A 69 14.64 -13.39 5.18
N LYS A 70 15.93 -13.02 5.27
CA LYS A 70 16.94 -13.79 6.01
C LYS A 70 17.16 -13.34 7.46
N ARG A 71 16.65 -12.16 7.85
CA ARG A 71 16.90 -11.59 9.19
C ARG A 71 15.68 -11.56 10.07
N LYS A 72 15.92 -11.77 11.37
CA LYS A 72 14.97 -11.42 12.41
C LYS A 72 15.00 -9.91 12.68
N PRO A 73 13.83 -9.28 12.90
CA PRO A 73 13.76 -7.89 13.36
C PRO A 73 14.54 -7.68 14.66
N VAL A 74 15.42 -6.68 14.68
CA VAL A 74 16.13 -6.27 15.91
C VAL A 74 15.44 -5.06 16.55
N MET A 75 14.84 -4.21 15.73
CA MET A 75 14.27 -2.93 16.11
C MET A 75 12.96 -2.74 15.37
N VAL A 76 11.99 -2.15 16.06
CA VAL A 76 10.69 -1.86 15.48
C VAL A 76 10.29 -0.41 15.70
N SER A 77 9.41 0.08 14.85
CA SER A 77 8.76 1.38 14.95
C SER A 77 7.33 1.25 14.44
N SER A 78 6.59 2.36 14.35
CA SER A 78 5.40 2.44 13.51
C SER A 78 5.72 3.20 12.24
N ILE A 79 5.02 2.88 11.16
CA ILE A 79 5.24 3.48 9.83
C ILE A 79 5.25 5.02 9.84
N TYR A 80 4.39 5.65 10.65
CA TYR A 80 4.39 7.11 10.86
C TYR A 80 5.76 7.66 11.32
N PHE A 81 6.37 7.05 12.33
CA PHE A 81 7.65 7.52 12.89
C PHE A 81 8.84 7.18 11.99
N ALA A 82 8.78 6.06 11.26
CA ALA A 82 9.83 5.69 10.32
C ALA A 82 9.85 6.61 9.10
N LEU A 83 8.69 6.92 8.52
CA LEU A 83 8.61 7.78 7.33
C LEU A 83 8.71 9.28 7.65
N GLY A 84 8.38 9.69 8.87
CA GLY A 84 8.47 11.08 9.31
C GLY A 84 7.73 12.02 8.38
N PHE A 85 8.43 13.03 7.84
CA PHE A 85 7.84 14.03 6.95
C PHE A 85 7.32 13.45 5.62
N ARG A 86 7.82 12.29 5.17
CA ARG A 86 7.33 11.61 3.94
C ARG A 86 6.04 10.81 4.18
N TYR A 87 5.56 10.67 5.42
CA TYR A 87 4.42 9.80 5.75
C TYR A 87 3.16 10.14 4.96
N GLU A 88 2.73 11.40 5.00
CA GLU A 88 1.48 11.85 4.34
C GLU A 88 1.52 11.66 2.82
N GLU A 89 2.71 11.77 2.24
CA GLU A 89 2.94 11.56 0.81
C GLU A 89 2.85 10.08 0.45
N VAL A 90 3.60 9.22 1.14
CA VAL A 90 3.64 7.77 0.88
C VAL A 90 2.26 7.13 1.11
N MET A 91 1.48 7.61 2.08
CA MET A 91 0.13 7.09 2.31
C MET A 91 -0.85 7.37 1.15
N LYS A 92 -0.55 8.34 0.28
CA LYS A 92 -1.31 8.62 -0.95
C LYS A 92 -0.94 7.69 -2.09
N TRP A 93 0.23 7.05 -2.05
CA TRP A 93 0.70 6.12 -3.10
C TRP A 93 -0.19 4.87 -3.22
N HIS A 94 -0.07 4.19 -4.36
CA HIS A 94 -0.80 2.95 -4.60
C HIS A 94 -0.12 1.79 -3.87
N LYS A 95 -0.91 0.96 -3.19
CA LYS A 95 -0.40 -0.03 -2.24
C LYS A 95 -0.87 -1.43 -2.61
N PHE A 96 0.03 -2.40 -2.48
CA PHE A 96 -0.35 -3.81 -2.38
C PHE A 96 0.47 -4.51 -1.29
N ARG A 97 0.02 -5.71 -0.90
CA ARG A 97 0.67 -6.52 0.13
C ARG A 97 1.17 -7.84 -0.43
N ILE A 98 2.33 -8.26 0.06
CA ILE A 98 2.87 -9.61 -0.11
C ILE A 98 3.01 -10.23 1.28
N SER A 99 2.36 -11.37 1.50
CA SER A 99 2.33 -12.01 2.83
C SER A 99 2.36 -13.53 2.69
N LYS A 100 2.93 -14.24 3.66
CA LYS A 100 2.80 -15.70 3.72
C LYS A 100 1.34 -16.12 3.90
N LYS A 101 0.93 -17.14 3.15
CA LYS A 101 -0.36 -17.82 3.28
C LYS A 101 -0.14 -19.32 3.18
N LEU A 102 -0.97 -20.07 3.89
CA LEU A 102 -1.00 -21.53 3.82
C LEU A 102 -1.46 -21.96 2.42
N TYR A 103 -0.63 -22.73 1.74
CA TYR A 103 -0.96 -23.34 0.45
C TYR A 103 -1.64 -24.70 0.64
N ASN A 104 -2.22 -25.24 -0.44
CA ASN A 104 -3.03 -26.47 -0.39
C ASN A 104 -2.24 -27.72 0.04
N ASP A 105 -0.91 -27.70 -0.06
CA ASP A 105 -0.02 -28.77 0.39
C ASP A 105 0.40 -28.65 1.86
N GLY A 106 -0.11 -27.63 2.58
CA GLY A 106 0.23 -27.39 3.98
C GLY A 106 1.46 -26.51 4.19
N GLU A 107 2.13 -26.06 3.12
CA GLU A 107 3.31 -25.21 3.21
C GLU A 107 2.96 -23.73 3.16
N TYR A 108 3.69 -22.90 3.91
CA TYR A 108 3.52 -21.44 3.86
C TYR A 108 4.32 -20.85 2.71
N ARG A 109 3.64 -20.13 1.81
CA ARG A 109 4.27 -19.46 0.67
C ARG A 109 3.87 -18.00 0.61
N TYR A 110 4.76 -17.16 0.11
CA TYR A 110 4.43 -15.75 -0.11
C TYR A 110 3.38 -15.61 -1.21
N TYR A 111 2.33 -14.86 -0.91
CA TYR A 111 1.21 -14.60 -1.80
C TYR A 111 1.15 -13.10 -2.07
N SER A 112 1.05 -12.73 -3.34
CA SER A 112 0.85 -11.34 -3.74
C SER A 112 -0.64 -11.01 -3.85
N GLN A 113 -1.04 -9.86 -3.32
CA GLN A 113 -2.37 -9.31 -3.56
C GLN A 113 -2.49 -8.62 -4.93
N ALA A 114 -1.37 -8.22 -5.54
CA ALA A 114 -1.35 -7.53 -6.83
C ALA A 114 -1.74 -8.48 -7.96
N THR A 115 -0.96 -9.55 -8.12
CA THR A 115 -1.32 -10.71 -8.91
C THR A 115 -1.72 -11.80 -7.92
N PRO A 116 -3.01 -12.21 -7.81
CA PRO A 116 -3.53 -13.18 -6.84
C PRO A 116 -2.89 -14.58 -6.90
N ALA A 117 -1.58 -14.66 -6.74
CA ALA A 117 -0.72 -15.78 -7.06
C ALA A 117 0.35 -15.93 -5.97
N TYR A 118 0.82 -17.16 -5.83
CA TYR A 118 1.93 -17.48 -4.97
C TYR A 118 3.24 -17.19 -5.70
N LEU A 119 4.15 -16.51 -4.99
CA LEU A 119 5.50 -16.25 -5.44
C LEU A 119 6.33 -17.51 -5.19
N GLY A 120 7.24 -17.82 -6.11
CA GLY A 120 7.91 -19.11 -6.28
C GLY A 120 8.30 -19.87 -5.01
N ASP A 121 8.35 -21.19 -5.13
CA ASP A 121 8.68 -22.13 -4.05
C ASP A 121 10.16 -22.12 -3.65
N ASN A 122 11.05 -21.59 -4.51
CA ASN A 122 12.48 -21.53 -4.26
C ASN A 122 12.89 -20.24 -3.53
N GLU A 123 13.24 -20.37 -2.24
CA GLU A 123 13.71 -19.26 -1.39
C GLU A 123 14.87 -18.47 -2.00
N MET A 124 15.76 -19.12 -2.76
CA MET A 124 16.91 -18.47 -3.41
C MET A 124 16.50 -17.38 -4.40
N TYR A 125 15.35 -17.54 -5.06
CA TYR A 125 14.86 -16.62 -6.09
C TYR A 125 13.69 -15.76 -5.60
N LEU A 126 13.22 -15.96 -4.37
CA LEU A 126 12.03 -15.28 -3.84
C LEU A 126 12.15 -13.76 -3.87
N ALA A 127 13.32 -13.21 -3.50
CA ALA A 127 13.56 -11.77 -3.56
C ALA A 127 13.47 -11.21 -5.00
N LYS A 128 13.94 -11.98 -5.99
CA LYS A 128 13.83 -11.64 -7.42
C LYS A 128 12.39 -11.69 -7.89
N TYR A 129 11.62 -12.71 -7.47
CA TYR A 129 10.19 -12.79 -7.78
C TYR A 129 9.40 -11.63 -7.18
N ILE A 130 9.67 -11.26 -5.92
CA ILE A 130 9.05 -10.09 -5.28
C ILE A 130 9.39 -8.81 -6.04
N SER A 131 10.67 -8.58 -6.41
CA SER A 131 11.04 -7.41 -7.20
C SER A 131 10.33 -7.36 -8.56
N GLY A 132 10.24 -8.50 -9.26
CA GLY A 132 9.50 -8.62 -10.52
C GLY A 132 8.00 -8.38 -10.37
N GLU A 133 7.41 -8.81 -9.26
CA GLU A 133 6.00 -8.56 -8.92
C GLU A 133 5.72 -7.06 -8.70
N ILE A 134 6.62 -6.33 -8.01
CA ILE A 134 6.49 -4.87 -7.82
C ILE A 134 6.48 -4.15 -9.18
N ASN A 135 7.38 -4.55 -10.09
CA ASN A 135 7.46 -4.00 -11.43
C ASN A 135 6.20 -4.31 -12.25
N SER A 136 5.77 -5.57 -12.25
CA SER A 136 4.56 -6.03 -12.96
C SER A 136 3.31 -5.32 -12.46
N PHE A 137 3.19 -5.16 -11.13
CA PHE A 137 2.10 -4.41 -10.50
C PHE A 137 2.06 -2.97 -11.01
N TYR A 138 3.17 -2.23 -10.93
CA TYR A 138 3.21 -0.83 -11.37
C TYR A 138 2.72 -0.66 -12.81
N TYR A 139 3.27 -1.42 -13.77
CA TYR A 139 2.90 -1.28 -15.18
C TYR A 139 1.49 -1.79 -15.49
N SER A 140 1.01 -2.81 -14.78
CA SER A 140 -0.37 -3.29 -14.90
C SER A 140 -1.36 -2.24 -14.43
N GLU A 141 -1.17 -1.67 -13.24
CA GLU A 141 -2.04 -0.63 -12.68
C GLU A 141 -1.97 0.68 -13.49
N LEU A 142 -0.79 1.06 -13.99
CA LEU A 142 -0.64 2.18 -14.91
C LEU A 142 -1.41 1.95 -16.23
N SER A 143 -1.43 0.71 -16.74
CA SER A 143 -2.19 0.38 -17.94
C SER A 143 -3.71 0.50 -17.70
N LYS A 144 -4.21 0.12 -16.52
CA LYS A 144 -5.61 0.37 -16.13
C LYS A 144 -5.95 1.87 -16.15
N CYS A 145 -5.04 2.73 -15.67
CA CYS A 145 -5.21 4.18 -15.80
C CYS A 145 -5.38 4.60 -17.26
N LYS A 146 -4.49 4.13 -18.15
CA LYS A 146 -4.54 4.47 -19.58
C LYS A 146 -5.87 4.06 -20.20
N TYR A 147 -6.35 2.85 -19.94
CA TYR A 147 -7.64 2.37 -20.46
C TYR A 147 -8.82 3.17 -19.91
N ARG A 148 -8.81 3.51 -18.61
CA ARG A 148 -9.88 4.29 -17.99
C ARG A 148 -9.99 5.70 -18.55
N LEU A 149 -8.86 6.27 -18.96
CA LEU A 149 -8.70 7.65 -19.40
C LEU A 149 -8.62 7.79 -20.93
N MET A 150 -9.00 6.75 -21.68
CA MET A 150 -9.08 6.83 -23.15
C MET A 150 -10.06 7.93 -23.59
N ASP A 151 -11.10 8.16 -22.80
CA ASP A 151 -12.09 9.21 -23.04
C ASP A 151 -11.92 10.37 -22.04
N ASN A 152 -12.04 11.60 -22.54
CA ASN A 152 -11.90 12.84 -21.75
C ASN A 152 -13.05 13.09 -20.75
N TYR A 153 -13.96 12.13 -20.57
CA TYR A 153 -15.14 12.29 -19.72
C TYR A 153 -14.93 11.84 -18.28
N TYR A 154 -13.88 11.06 -17.99
CA TYR A 154 -13.72 10.44 -16.68
C TYR A 154 -13.51 11.45 -15.54
N PHE A 155 -12.91 12.61 -15.84
CA PHE A 155 -12.82 13.71 -14.88
C PHE A 155 -14.20 14.16 -14.38
N LYS A 156 -15.18 14.34 -15.28
CA LYS A 156 -16.56 14.72 -14.92
C LYS A 156 -17.26 13.64 -14.09
N ILE A 157 -16.92 12.37 -14.32
CA ILE A 157 -17.45 11.26 -13.51
C ILE A 157 -16.93 11.37 -12.07
N LEU A 158 -15.63 11.60 -11.88
CA LEU A 158 -15.04 11.81 -10.55
C LEU A 158 -15.61 13.06 -9.85
N GLU A 159 -15.87 14.14 -10.57
CA GLU A 159 -16.59 15.30 -10.02
C GLU A 159 -18.01 14.94 -9.54
N GLY A 160 -18.73 14.13 -10.33
CA GLY A 160 -20.03 13.61 -9.96
C GLY A 160 -19.96 12.77 -8.68
N TYR A 161 -18.97 11.87 -8.58
CA TYR A 161 -18.73 11.06 -7.39
C TYR A 161 -18.43 11.91 -6.16
N LYS A 162 -17.56 12.91 -6.27
CA LYS A 162 -17.26 13.85 -5.18
C LYS A 162 -18.52 14.56 -4.69
N LYS A 163 -19.37 15.05 -5.59
CA LYS A 163 -20.65 15.70 -5.25
C LYS A 163 -21.60 14.77 -4.50
N LEU A 164 -21.69 13.51 -4.91
CA LEU A 164 -22.49 12.50 -4.21
C LEU A 164 -21.95 12.27 -2.80
N LEU A 165 -20.64 12.07 -2.62
CA LEU A 165 -20.05 11.79 -1.31
C LEU A 165 -20.30 12.87 -0.25
N ILE A 166 -20.45 14.14 -0.66
CA ILE A 166 -20.68 15.28 0.23
C ILE A 166 -22.16 15.69 0.33
N GLN A 167 -23.08 14.97 -0.32
CA GLN A 167 -24.46 15.40 -0.47
C GLN A 167 -25.23 15.47 0.85
N LYS A 168 -24.93 14.57 1.80
CA LYS A 168 -25.61 14.50 3.09
C LYS A 168 -24.64 14.48 4.26
N GLU A 169 -25.03 15.15 5.34
CA GLU A 169 -24.22 15.26 6.55
C GLU A 169 -24.47 14.13 7.56
N ASN A 170 -25.61 13.44 7.48
CA ASN A 170 -25.99 12.40 8.45
C ASN A 170 -25.04 11.17 8.41
N TYR A 171 -24.92 10.48 9.55
CA TYR A 171 -23.98 9.36 9.68
C TYR A 171 -24.43 8.09 8.94
N GLU A 172 -25.74 7.91 8.75
CA GLU A 172 -26.31 6.76 8.01
C GLU A 172 -25.97 6.80 6.52
N TYR A 173 -25.63 7.99 6.01
CA TYR A 173 -25.25 8.18 4.61
C TYR A 173 -24.04 7.33 4.20
N TYR A 174 -23.18 6.95 5.15
CA TYR A 174 -22.10 6.01 4.89
C TYR A 174 -22.61 4.69 4.27
N TYR A 175 -23.76 4.17 4.71
CA TYR A 175 -24.36 2.95 4.15
C TYR A 175 -24.86 3.15 2.73
N GLU A 176 -25.54 4.27 2.46
CA GLU A 176 -26.00 4.62 1.11
C GLU A 176 -24.81 4.70 0.14
N MET A 177 -23.66 5.23 0.60
CA MET A 177 -22.47 5.42 -0.22
C MET A 177 -21.55 4.20 -0.30
N LYS A 178 -21.82 3.09 0.41
CA LYS A 178 -20.99 1.87 0.34
C LYS A 178 -20.70 1.38 -1.08
N PRO A 179 -21.68 1.34 -2.01
CA PRO A 179 -21.42 0.94 -3.40
C PRO A 179 -20.40 1.85 -4.09
N LEU A 180 -20.54 3.18 -3.95
CA LEU A 180 -19.62 4.16 -4.53
C LEU A 180 -18.22 4.07 -3.89
N ILE A 181 -18.15 3.92 -2.57
CA ILE A 181 -16.89 3.71 -1.85
C ILE A 181 -16.19 2.44 -2.35
N SER A 182 -16.94 1.36 -2.60
CA SER A 182 -16.39 0.11 -3.14
C SER A 182 -15.82 0.31 -4.56
N LEU A 183 -16.55 1.04 -5.41
CA LEU A 183 -16.09 1.41 -6.75
C LEU A 183 -14.80 2.24 -6.69
N LEU A 184 -14.74 3.29 -5.88
CA LEU A 184 -13.54 4.12 -5.74
C LEU A 184 -12.33 3.33 -5.19
N LYS A 185 -12.57 2.33 -4.33
CA LYS A 185 -11.51 1.43 -3.84
C LYS A 185 -10.99 0.50 -4.93
N SER A 186 -11.86 -0.03 -5.79
CA SER A 186 -11.44 -0.87 -6.93
C SER A 186 -10.70 -0.06 -7.99
N GLU A 187 -10.89 1.25 -8.02
CA GLU A 187 -10.20 2.20 -8.89
C GLU A 187 -8.95 2.83 -8.26
N SER A 188 -8.40 2.20 -7.22
CA SER A 188 -7.21 2.71 -6.52
C SER A 188 -5.94 2.81 -7.37
N TYR A 189 -5.93 2.21 -8.56
CA TYR A 189 -4.91 2.42 -9.59
C TYR A 189 -4.79 3.88 -10.03
N LEU A 190 -5.85 4.70 -9.91
CA LEU A 190 -5.83 6.12 -10.25
C LEU A 190 -4.82 6.93 -9.43
N LYS A 191 -4.34 6.39 -8.31
CA LYS A 191 -3.20 6.94 -7.57
C LYS A 191 -1.91 6.98 -8.39
N LEU A 192 -1.80 6.17 -9.45
CA LEU A 192 -0.69 6.13 -10.41
C LEU A 192 -1.00 6.90 -11.71
N CYS A 193 -2.18 7.52 -11.82
CA CYS A 193 -2.55 8.27 -13.00
C CYS A 193 -1.50 9.37 -13.28
N PRO A 194 -0.96 9.49 -14.50
CA PRO A 194 0.01 10.53 -14.84
C PRO A 194 -0.63 11.92 -14.88
N ASN A 195 -1.93 12.02 -15.17
CA ASN A 195 -2.67 13.28 -15.09
C ASN A 195 -2.90 13.64 -13.61
N GLU A 196 -2.24 14.69 -13.15
CA GLU A 196 -2.29 15.16 -11.78
C GLU A 196 -3.68 15.65 -11.35
N GLU A 197 -4.44 16.31 -12.23
CA GLU A 197 -5.79 16.80 -11.91
C GLU A 197 -6.73 15.62 -11.59
N ILE A 198 -6.69 14.58 -12.41
CA ILE A 198 -7.47 13.35 -12.20
C ILE A 198 -7.03 12.64 -10.92
N ARG A 199 -5.72 12.57 -10.66
CA ARG A 199 -5.18 11.97 -9.44
C ARG A 199 -5.63 12.74 -8.21
N ASN A 200 -5.61 14.06 -8.24
CA ASN A 200 -6.00 14.93 -7.13
C ASN A 200 -7.51 14.81 -6.85
N ILE A 201 -8.37 14.84 -7.86
CA ILE A 201 -9.82 14.68 -7.63
C ILE A 201 -10.17 13.26 -7.12
N TYR A 202 -9.45 12.23 -7.56
CA TYR A 202 -9.59 10.88 -7.00
C TYR A 202 -9.19 10.85 -5.50
N LEU A 203 -8.05 11.44 -5.14
CA LEU A 203 -7.61 11.52 -3.74
C LEU A 203 -8.59 12.30 -2.87
N ASP A 204 -9.21 13.37 -3.40
CA ASP A 204 -10.28 14.08 -2.73
C ASP A 204 -11.51 13.18 -2.49
N CYS A 205 -11.93 12.40 -3.49
CA CYS A 205 -13.01 11.43 -3.31
C CYS A 205 -12.69 10.44 -2.18
N MET A 206 -11.45 9.93 -2.15
CA MET A 206 -11.01 9.00 -1.10
C MET A 206 -10.99 9.65 0.28
N LYS A 207 -10.62 10.93 0.38
CA LYS A 207 -10.71 11.71 1.62
C LYS A 207 -12.15 11.82 2.10
N GLU A 208 -13.10 12.11 1.22
CA GLU A 208 -14.52 12.17 1.59
C GLU A 208 -15.09 10.81 2.00
N CYS A 209 -14.62 9.72 1.37
CA CYS A 209 -14.93 8.37 1.82
C CYS A 209 -14.46 8.11 3.26
N SER A 210 -13.23 8.55 3.60
CA SER A 210 -12.71 8.49 4.98
C SER A 210 -13.50 9.36 5.94
N ASN A 211 -13.92 10.56 5.54
CA ASN A 211 -14.75 11.45 6.36
C ASN A 211 -16.12 10.81 6.68
N LEU A 212 -16.76 10.18 5.70
CA LEU A 212 -18.02 9.45 5.91
C LEU A 212 -17.85 8.30 6.90
N TYR A 213 -16.79 7.49 6.73
CA TYR A 213 -16.50 6.40 7.65
C TYR A 213 -16.22 6.90 9.07
N ASN A 214 -15.43 7.96 9.22
CA ASN A 214 -15.11 8.54 10.52
C ASN A 214 -16.36 9.09 11.22
N ARG A 215 -17.22 9.83 10.51
CA ARG A 215 -18.52 10.30 11.03
C ARG A 215 -19.37 9.13 11.55
N TYR A 216 -19.50 8.08 10.75
CA TYR A 216 -20.20 6.86 11.15
C TYR A 216 -19.60 6.22 12.41
N MET A 217 -18.28 6.01 12.46
CA MET A 217 -17.61 5.38 13.59
C MET A 217 -17.67 6.23 14.87
N SER A 218 -17.70 7.56 14.75
CA SER A 218 -17.88 8.47 15.88
C SER A 218 -19.29 8.46 16.45
N SER A 219 -20.31 8.16 15.63
CA SER A 219 -21.71 8.10 16.08
C SER A 219 -22.12 6.74 16.66
N VAL A 220 -21.42 5.65 16.30
CA VAL A 220 -21.76 4.28 16.74
C VAL A 220 -20.88 3.79 17.90
N ARG A 221 -19.82 4.54 18.25
CA ARG A 221 -19.01 4.30 19.46
C ARG A 221 -19.67 4.90 20.69
#